data_AF-A0AA36CVJ1-F1
#
_entry.id   AF-A0AA36CVJ1-F1
#
_cell.length_a   1.000
_cell.length_b   1.000
_cell.length_c   1.000
_cell.angle_alpha   90.00
_cell.angle_beta   90.00
_cell.angle_gamma   90.00
#
_symmetry.space_group_name_H-M   'P 1'
#
loop_
_entity.id
_entity.type
_entity.pdbx_description
1 polymer ?
#
loop_
_entity_poly.entity_id
_entity_poly.type
_entity_poly.pdbx_seq_one_letter_code
_entity_poly.pdbx_strand_id
1 'polypeptide(L)'
;MGTYNNQWMIADYKLFTPAQKLKPGTFYVMETMPRFAIYRDRTEDLEKDTYFASYNLAQYDKIVQYSGSEEYAKTHDPAGNGRIGGDYFRPFKSPRARIFARDHVKAVDFESFMGVLRSNDPKNEEFAKCECENGYSVSAAISARGDLGVANGTYECDSLGQRNMGALDFKGIDHKRMENINYRAWGAPAFDENYPPFEWKIFEETSDFRVGRRGHPEKFDFDHMEVKWNLDIWN
;
A
#
# COMPACT_ATOMS: atom_id res chain seq x y z
N MET A 1 -8.65 -21.05 -12.72
CA MET A 1 -8.62 -19.85 -11.85
C MET A 1 -7.36 -19.90 -11.01
N GLY A 2 -6.63 -18.77 -10.87
CA GLY A 2 -5.33 -18.74 -10.18
C GLY A 2 -4.31 -17.71 -10.70
N THR A 3 -4.73 -16.83 -11.60
CA THR A 3 -3.95 -15.67 -12.06
C THR A 3 -4.50 -14.41 -11.40
N TYR A 4 -3.64 -13.41 -11.19
CA TYR A 4 -3.96 -12.19 -10.43
C TYR A 4 -4.46 -12.51 -9.00
N ASN A 5 -3.60 -13.20 -8.25
CA ASN A 5 -3.89 -13.60 -6.88
C ASN A 5 -3.86 -12.37 -5.95
N ASN A 6 -4.98 -12.07 -5.29
CA ASN A 6 -5.16 -10.86 -4.48
C ASN A 6 -5.74 -11.17 -3.10
N GLN A 7 -5.61 -10.20 -2.20
CA GLN A 7 -6.45 -10.04 -1.02
C GLN A 7 -7.56 -9.04 -1.37
N TRP A 8 -8.80 -9.53 -1.50
CA TRP A 8 -9.98 -8.71 -1.73
C TRP A 8 -10.62 -8.34 -0.40
N MET A 9 -10.92 -7.04 -0.23
CA MET A 9 -11.64 -6.51 0.91
C MET A 9 -13.02 -6.05 0.43
N ILE A 10 -14.07 -6.54 1.08
CA ILE A 10 -15.45 -6.22 0.74
C ILE A 10 -16.09 -5.58 1.97
N ALA A 11 -16.42 -4.30 1.87
CA ALA A 11 -17.14 -3.56 2.90
C ALA A 11 -18.59 -3.34 2.45
N ASP A 12 -19.55 -3.89 3.19
CA ASP A 12 -20.98 -3.69 2.94
C ASP A 12 -21.50 -2.48 3.73
N TYR A 13 -21.44 -1.30 3.10
CA TYR A 13 -21.95 -0.06 3.69
C TYR A 13 -23.46 -0.09 4.00
N LYS A 14 -24.24 -1.03 3.45
CA LYS A 14 -25.67 -1.21 3.82
C LYS A 14 -25.84 -1.67 5.27
N LEU A 15 -24.80 -2.30 5.84
CA LEU A 15 -24.79 -2.80 7.22
C LEU A 15 -24.07 -1.86 8.18
N PHE A 16 -23.37 -0.85 7.66
CA PHE A 16 -22.69 0.17 8.45
C PHE A 16 -23.67 1.25 8.91
N THR A 17 -23.60 1.62 10.19
CA THR A 17 -24.34 2.76 10.73
C THR A 17 -23.39 3.58 11.60
N PRO A 18 -23.20 4.88 11.34
CA PRO A 18 -22.29 5.72 12.11
C PRO A 18 -22.56 5.65 13.62
N ALA A 19 -21.48 5.64 14.40
CA ALA A 19 -21.50 5.58 15.87
C ALA A 19 -22.22 4.33 16.46
N GLN A 20 -22.36 3.26 15.67
CA GLN A 20 -22.86 1.97 16.15
C GLN A 20 -21.80 0.87 15.94
N LYS A 21 -21.88 -0.17 16.76
CA LYS A 21 -21.08 -1.39 16.61
C LYS A 21 -21.34 -2.03 15.24
N LEU A 22 -20.29 -2.52 14.59
CA LEU A 22 -20.40 -3.23 13.32
C LEU A 22 -21.21 -4.52 13.48
N LYS A 23 -22.13 -4.75 12.53
CA LYS A 23 -22.94 -5.98 12.47
C LYS A 23 -22.17 -7.06 11.71
N PRO A 24 -22.21 -8.34 12.14
CA PRO A 24 -21.62 -9.44 11.36
C PRO A 24 -22.03 -9.36 9.88
N GLY A 25 -21.07 -9.59 8.99
CA GLY A 25 -21.21 -9.44 7.55
C GLY A 25 -20.92 -8.04 7.01
N THR A 26 -20.56 -7.06 7.84
CA THR A 26 -20.19 -5.71 7.36
C THR A 26 -18.86 -5.72 6.61
N PHE A 27 -17.92 -6.59 6.99
CA PHE A 27 -16.61 -6.65 6.36
C PHE A 27 -16.14 -8.07 6.11
N TYR A 28 -15.75 -8.36 4.87
CA TYR A 28 -15.20 -9.65 4.47
C TYR A 28 -13.85 -9.51 3.79
N VAL A 29 -13.01 -10.52 3.97
CA VAL A 29 -11.72 -10.64 3.30
C VAL A 29 -11.63 -11.97 2.57
N MET A 30 -11.19 -11.91 1.31
CA MET A 30 -10.89 -13.08 0.49
C MET A 30 -9.42 -13.05 0.08
N GLU A 31 -8.72 -14.17 0.19
CA GLU A 31 -7.41 -14.36 -0.43
C GLU A 31 -7.46 -15.52 -1.41
N THR A 32 -6.85 -15.32 -2.57
CA THR A 32 -6.86 -16.30 -3.67
C THR A 32 -5.46 -16.82 -3.95
N MET A 33 -5.35 -18.10 -4.28
CA MET A 33 -4.15 -18.75 -4.81
C MET A 33 -4.53 -19.65 -6.00
N PRO A 34 -3.56 -20.13 -6.79
CA PRO A 34 -3.85 -21.16 -7.77
C PRO A 34 -4.61 -22.33 -7.14
N ARG A 35 -5.76 -22.65 -7.73
CA ARG A 35 -6.67 -23.76 -7.35
C ARG A 35 -7.56 -23.54 -6.12
N PHE A 36 -7.36 -22.50 -5.30
CA PHE A 36 -8.22 -22.30 -4.12
C PHE A 36 -8.31 -20.84 -3.66
N ALA A 37 -9.35 -20.54 -2.90
CA ALA A 37 -9.53 -19.26 -2.22
C ALA A 37 -9.99 -19.49 -0.78
N ILE A 38 -9.66 -18.57 0.11
CA ILE A 38 -10.16 -18.52 1.48
C ILE A 38 -10.93 -17.21 1.62
N TYR A 39 -12.16 -17.29 2.11
CA TYR A 39 -13.03 -16.15 2.37
C TYR A 39 -13.56 -16.24 3.79
N ARG A 40 -13.50 -15.13 4.55
CA ARG A 40 -14.03 -15.04 5.91
C ARG A 40 -14.67 -13.69 6.16
N ASP A 41 -15.69 -13.70 7.00
CA ASP A 41 -16.16 -12.50 7.69
C ASP A 41 -15.07 -12.05 8.66
N ARG A 42 -14.64 -10.80 8.52
CA ARG A 42 -13.61 -10.15 9.35
C ARG A 42 -14.18 -8.94 10.08
N THR A 43 -15.51 -8.86 10.23
CA THR A 43 -16.20 -7.75 10.92
C THR A 43 -15.72 -7.61 12.36
N GLU A 44 -15.60 -8.70 13.10
CA GLU A 44 -15.16 -8.67 14.51
C GLU A 44 -13.72 -8.14 14.64
N ASP A 45 -12.84 -8.54 13.73
CA ASP A 45 -11.45 -8.05 13.71
C ASP A 45 -11.41 -6.55 13.39
N LEU A 46 -12.20 -6.10 12.40
CA LEU A 46 -12.28 -4.68 12.04
C LEU A 46 -12.84 -3.84 13.21
N GLU A 47 -13.86 -4.31 13.91
CA GLU A 47 -14.43 -3.65 15.09
C GLU A 47 -13.39 -3.56 16.22
N LYS A 48 -12.70 -4.67 16.51
CA LYS A 48 -11.74 -4.78 17.61
C LYS A 48 -10.49 -3.96 17.37
N ASP A 49 -9.89 -4.11 16.19
CA ASP A 49 -8.62 -3.48 15.86
C ASP A 49 -8.82 -2.04 15.37
N THR A 50 -10.05 -1.65 15.01
CA THR A 50 -10.47 -0.34 14.48
C THR A 50 -9.95 0.00 13.09
N TYR A 51 -9.19 -0.91 12.47
CA TYR A 51 -8.73 -0.81 11.08
C TYR A 51 -8.51 -2.20 10.49
N PHE A 52 -8.43 -2.27 9.16
CA PHE A 52 -7.89 -3.41 8.45
C PHE A 52 -6.92 -2.91 7.38
N ALA A 53 -5.69 -3.45 7.39
CA ALA A 53 -4.66 -3.06 6.43
C ALA A 53 -4.32 -4.19 5.47
N SER A 54 -4.15 -3.83 4.19
CA SER A 54 -3.69 -4.71 3.12
C SER A 54 -2.41 -4.15 2.50
N TYR A 55 -1.40 -5.00 2.32
CA TYR A 55 -0.05 -4.58 1.94
C TYR A 55 0.69 -5.65 1.13
N ASN A 56 -0.02 -6.33 0.23
CA ASN A 56 0.51 -7.36 -0.70
C ASN A 56 1.04 -8.64 -0.03
N LEU A 57 0.80 -8.84 1.26
CA LEU A 57 1.13 -10.07 1.97
C LEU A 57 -0.16 -10.73 2.46
N ALA A 58 -0.28 -12.02 2.20
CA ALA A 58 -1.39 -12.83 2.67
C ALA A 58 -1.41 -12.91 4.20
N GLN A 59 -2.59 -13.04 4.78
CA GLN A 59 -2.82 -13.10 6.22
C GLN A 59 -3.41 -14.44 6.66
N TYR A 60 -3.96 -15.25 5.75
CA TYR A 60 -4.38 -16.61 6.10
C TYR A 60 -3.22 -17.59 6.01
N ASP A 61 -2.90 -18.28 7.10
CA ASP A 61 -1.75 -19.19 7.22
C ASP A 61 -1.63 -20.17 6.06
N LYS A 62 -2.74 -20.75 5.63
CA LYS A 62 -2.74 -21.68 4.49
C LYS A 62 -2.33 -21.00 3.18
N ILE A 63 -2.72 -19.74 2.94
CA ILE A 63 -2.30 -18.98 1.76
C ILE A 63 -0.82 -18.64 1.87
N VAL A 64 -0.37 -18.16 3.04
CA VAL A 64 1.04 -17.83 3.33
C VAL A 64 1.97 -19.04 3.10
N GLN A 65 1.57 -20.21 3.58
CA GLN A 65 2.31 -21.45 3.37
C GLN A 65 2.37 -21.83 1.89
N TYR A 66 1.26 -21.70 1.16
CA TYR A 66 1.20 -22.08 -0.26
C TYR A 66 1.88 -21.06 -1.19
N SER A 67 1.99 -19.80 -0.78
CA SER A 67 2.68 -18.76 -1.58
C SER A 67 4.19 -18.88 -1.51
N GLY A 68 4.74 -19.61 -0.53
CA GLY A 68 6.18 -19.74 -0.33
C GLY A 68 6.83 -18.47 0.24
N SER A 69 6.03 -17.58 0.84
CA SER A 69 6.52 -16.26 1.28
C SER A 69 7.56 -16.37 2.39
N GLU A 70 7.41 -17.33 3.31
CA GLU A 70 8.38 -17.55 4.40
C GLU A 70 9.67 -18.20 3.89
N GLU A 71 9.58 -19.14 2.94
CA GLU A 71 10.75 -19.72 2.27
C GLU A 71 11.55 -18.66 1.53
N TYR A 72 10.87 -17.74 0.84
CA TYR A 72 11.52 -16.62 0.17
C TYR A 72 12.10 -15.61 1.16
N ALA A 73 11.39 -15.30 2.26
CA ALA A 73 11.91 -14.42 3.31
C ALA A 73 13.24 -14.94 3.89
N LYS A 74 13.38 -16.26 4.07
CA LYS A 74 14.61 -16.89 4.58
C LYS A 74 15.81 -16.75 3.66
N THR A 75 15.62 -16.55 2.35
CA THR A 75 16.76 -16.30 1.45
C THR A 75 17.37 -14.91 1.66
N HIS A 76 16.61 -13.98 2.25
CA HIS A 76 17.03 -12.62 2.56
C HIS A 76 17.28 -12.36 4.06
N ASP A 77 16.82 -13.26 4.93
CA ASP A 77 17.11 -13.27 6.37
C ASP A 77 17.36 -14.71 6.86
N PRO A 78 18.50 -15.34 6.48
CA PRO A 78 18.80 -16.72 6.83
C PRO A 78 19.08 -16.93 8.31
N ALA A 79 19.52 -15.87 9.02
CA ALA A 79 19.76 -15.89 10.45
C ALA A 79 18.47 -15.77 11.28
N GLY A 80 17.36 -15.32 10.66
CA GLY A 80 16.08 -15.13 11.33
C GLY A 80 16.11 -14.01 12.37
N ASN A 81 16.97 -13.00 12.18
CA ASN A 81 17.16 -11.92 13.14
C ASN A 81 16.24 -10.71 12.86
N GLY A 82 15.29 -10.83 11.92
CA GLY A 82 14.31 -9.78 11.63
C GLY A 82 14.89 -8.65 10.77
N ARG A 83 15.84 -8.99 9.90
CA ARG A 83 16.33 -8.05 8.88
C ARG A 83 15.19 -7.67 7.93
N ILE A 84 15.18 -6.40 7.52
CA ILE A 84 14.13 -5.88 6.65
C ILE A 84 14.09 -6.64 5.32
N GLY A 85 15.22 -7.11 4.80
CA GLY A 85 15.26 -7.97 3.60
C GLY A 85 14.33 -9.20 3.71
N GLY A 86 14.28 -9.87 4.87
CA GLY A 86 13.35 -10.98 5.11
C GLY A 86 11.97 -10.52 5.56
N ASP A 87 11.90 -9.59 6.51
CA ASP A 87 10.63 -9.11 7.07
C ASP A 87 9.74 -8.41 6.03
N TYR A 88 10.33 -7.86 4.96
CA TYR A 88 9.59 -7.31 3.81
C TYR A 88 8.63 -8.32 3.17
N PHE A 89 8.90 -9.63 3.31
CA PHE A 89 8.08 -10.71 2.76
C PHE A 89 7.27 -11.46 3.82
N ARG A 90 7.35 -11.06 5.10
CA ARG A 90 6.65 -11.70 6.21
C ARG A 90 5.39 -10.91 6.60
N PRO A 91 4.20 -11.55 6.63
CA PRO A 91 2.98 -10.92 7.11
C PRO A 91 3.17 -10.32 8.51
N PHE A 92 2.54 -9.18 8.78
CA PHE A 92 2.61 -8.48 10.07
C PHE A 92 4.00 -7.96 10.51
N LYS A 93 5.10 -8.34 9.85
CA LYS A 93 6.47 -7.86 10.12
C LYS A 93 6.98 -6.85 9.09
N SER A 94 6.43 -6.88 7.88
CA SER A 94 6.85 -5.96 6.82
C SER A 94 6.75 -4.49 7.25
N PRO A 95 7.55 -3.58 6.65
CA PRO A 95 7.52 -2.16 6.99
C PRO A 95 6.11 -1.58 6.93
N ARG A 96 5.36 -1.84 5.86
CA ARG A 96 3.98 -1.37 5.72
C ARG A 96 3.05 -1.88 6.82
N ALA A 97 3.17 -3.15 7.21
CA ALA A 97 2.37 -3.69 8.30
C ALA A 97 2.64 -2.97 9.63
N ARG A 98 3.92 -2.70 9.92
CA ARG A 98 4.35 -1.99 11.14
C ARG A 98 3.96 -0.51 11.12
N ILE A 99 4.10 0.16 9.98
CA ILE A 99 3.65 1.55 9.80
C ILE A 99 2.13 1.63 10.02
N PHE A 100 1.34 0.76 9.38
CA PHE A 100 -0.11 0.74 9.61
C PHE A 100 -0.46 0.47 11.08
N ALA A 101 0.16 -0.52 11.71
CA ALA A 101 -0.09 -0.82 13.11
C ALA A 101 0.21 0.38 14.04
N ARG A 102 1.24 1.17 13.73
CA ARG A 102 1.59 2.39 14.49
C ARG A 102 0.66 3.57 14.17
N ASP A 103 0.37 3.79 12.89
CA ASP A 103 -0.14 5.08 12.40
C ASP A 103 -1.62 5.08 12.02
N HIS A 104 -2.30 3.92 11.97
CA HIS A 104 -3.75 3.88 11.66
C HIS A 104 -4.56 4.79 12.58
N VAL A 105 -4.19 4.90 13.86
CA VAL A 105 -4.86 5.77 14.85
C VAL A 105 -4.77 7.26 14.52
N LYS A 106 -3.85 7.68 13.64
CA LYS A 106 -3.74 9.07 13.18
C LYS A 106 -4.86 9.44 12.20
N ALA A 107 -5.48 8.46 11.54
CA ALA A 107 -6.57 8.66 10.60
C ALA A 107 -7.91 8.90 11.33
N VAL A 108 -8.07 10.09 11.89
CA VAL A 108 -9.26 10.51 12.66
C VAL A 108 -10.31 11.22 11.81
N ASP A 109 -9.91 11.66 10.62
CA ASP A 109 -10.76 12.26 9.60
C ASP A 109 -10.25 11.90 8.20
N PHE A 110 -10.94 12.38 7.17
CA PHE A 110 -10.60 12.02 5.79
C PHE A 110 -9.24 12.57 5.33
N GLU A 111 -8.84 13.75 5.80
CA GLU A 111 -7.58 14.39 5.39
C GLU A 111 -6.38 13.67 6.02
N SER A 112 -6.48 13.35 7.31
CA SER A 112 -5.48 12.55 8.02
C SER A 112 -5.42 11.10 7.51
N PHE A 113 -6.55 10.50 7.13
CA PHE A 113 -6.61 9.20 6.45
C PHE A 113 -5.84 9.23 5.11
N MET A 114 -6.08 10.24 4.28
CA MET A 114 -5.33 10.45 3.05
C MET A 114 -3.84 10.65 3.33
N GLY A 115 -3.49 11.41 4.36
CA GLY A 115 -2.11 11.61 4.81
C GLY A 115 -1.40 10.31 5.19
N VAL A 116 -2.05 9.43 5.95
CA VAL A 116 -1.51 8.09 6.28
C VAL A 116 -1.28 7.28 5.00
N LEU A 117 -2.26 7.23 4.09
CA LEU A 117 -2.14 6.44 2.86
C LEU A 117 -1.14 7.01 1.85
N ARG A 118 -0.81 8.31 1.92
CA ARG A 118 0.21 8.95 1.08
C ARG A 118 1.57 9.06 1.77
N SER A 119 1.72 8.57 3.01
CA SER A 119 2.97 8.72 3.76
C SER A 119 4.17 8.00 3.12
N ASN A 120 5.28 8.73 3.02
CA ASN A 120 6.59 8.20 2.65
C ASN A 120 7.73 9.09 3.19
N ASP A 121 8.14 8.88 4.44
CA ASP A 121 9.30 9.57 5.03
C ASP A 121 10.39 8.56 5.42
N PRO A 122 11.10 7.97 4.44
CA PRO A 122 11.93 6.80 4.68
C PRO A 122 13.21 7.15 5.45
N LYS A 123 13.63 8.41 5.43
CA LYS A 123 14.80 8.90 6.17
C LYS A 123 14.56 8.89 7.69
N ASN A 124 13.35 9.23 8.12
CA ASN A 124 12.98 9.26 9.53
C ASN A 124 12.19 8.02 9.97
N GLU A 125 11.77 7.15 9.04
CA GLU A 125 11.03 5.93 9.33
C GLU A 125 11.94 4.82 9.87
N GLU A 126 11.72 4.44 11.12
CA GLU A 126 12.46 3.36 11.77
C GLU A 126 12.28 2.00 11.08
N PHE A 127 11.12 1.76 10.47
CA PHE A 127 10.82 0.51 9.77
C PHE A 127 11.37 0.47 8.34
N ALA A 128 11.93 1.58 7.84
CA ALA A 128 12.55 1.66 6.53
C ALA A 128 14.07 1.46 6.57
N LYS A 129 14.68 1.41 7.76
CA LYS A 129 16.13 1.26 7.94
C LYS A 129 16.62 -0.09 7.39
N CYS A 130 17.70 -0.07 6.62
CA CYS A 130 18.37 -1.26 6.06
C CYS A 130 19.89 -1.14 6.09
N GLU A 131 20.58 -2.28 6.03
CA GLU A 131 21.97 -2.35 5.59
C GLU A 131 22.04 -2.18 4.06
N CYS A 132 21.94 -0.93 3.63
CA CYS A 132 21.81 -0.54 2.22
C CYS A 132 22.48 0.82 1.97
N GLU A 133 22.61 1.21 0.70
CA GLU A 133 23.39 2.39 0.25
C GLU A 133 23.18 3.67 1.08
N ASN A 134 21.92 4.00 1.41
CA ASN A 134 21.56 5.20 2.18
C ASN A 134 21.16 4.91 3.65
N GLY A 135 21.27 3.66 4.09
CA GLY A 135 20.80 3.22 5.42
C GLY A 135 19.28 3.11 5.58
N TYR A 136 18.50 3.41 4.53
CA TYR A 136 17.04 3.26 4.48
C TYR A 136 16.55 2.96 3.06
N SER A 137 15.34 2.40 2.95
CA SER A 137 14.66 2.10 1.68
C SER A 137 13.47 3.02 1.44
N VAL A 138 13.46 3.68 0.28
CA VAL A 138 12.34 4.50 -0.22
C VAL A 138 11.11 3.67 -0.64
N SER A 139 11.26 2.34 -0.72
CA SER A 139 10.18 1.39 -1.00
C SER A 139 9.50 0.89 0.28
N ALA A 140 10.12 1.08 1.44
CA ALA A 140 9.62 0.64 2.74
C ALA A 140 8.66 1.67 3.38
N ALA A 141 7.66 2.11 2.62
CA ALA A 141 6.66 3.09 3.02
C ALA A 141 5.25 2.67 2.60
N ILE A 142 4.20 3.34 3.10
CA ILE A 142 2.83 3.10 2.62
C ILE A 142 2.72 3.50 1.15
N SER A 143 3.21 4.70 0.80
CA SER A 143 3.22 5.23 -0.56
C SER A 143 4.63 5.17 -1.16
N ALA A 144 5.11 3.96 -1.47
CA ALA A 144 6.47 3.71 -1.94
C ALA A 144 6.91 4.58 -3.14
N ARG A 145 8.18 5.02 -3.13
CA ARG A 145 8.82 5.85 -4.16
C ARG A 145 10.13 5.21 -4.63
N GLY A 146 10.03 4.09 -5.35
CA GLY A 146 11.20 3.35 -5.84
C GLY A 146 12.08 4.17 -6.79
N ASP A 147 11.53 5.22 -7.41
CA ASP A 147 12.26 6.15 -8.28
C ASP A 147 13.31 6.98 -7.53
N LEU A 148 13.11 7.19 -6.22
CA LEU A 148 14.06 7.91 -5.36
C LEU A 148 15.21 7.03 -4.84
N GLY A 149 15.26 5.76 -5.25
CA GLY A 149 16.34 4.84 -4.90
C GLY A 149 17.64 5.19 -5.64
N VAL A 150 18.76 4.71 -5.12
CA VAL A 150 20.08 4.91 -5.73
C VAL A 150 20.30 3.86 -6.83
N ALA A 151 20.62 4.32 -8.03
CA ALA A 151 20.98 3.44 -9.14
C ALA A 151 22.21 2.60 -8.78
N ASN A 152 22.15 1.29 -9.03
CA ASN A 152 23.21 0.33 -8.71
C ASN A 152 23.62 0.32 -7.22
N GLY A 153 22.75 0.79 -6.32
CA GLY A 153 22.96 0.73 -4.88
C GLY A 153 22.88 -0.70 -4.34
N THR A 154 23.51 -0.94 -3.19
CA THR A 154 23.40 -2.23 -2.49
C THR A 154 22.17 -2.24 -1.57
N TYR A 155 21.39 -3.33 -1.61
CA TYR A 155 20.16 -3.51 -0.83
C TYR A 155 20.04 -4.95 -0.31
N GLU A 156 19.35 -5.14 0.82
CA GLU A 156 19.13 -6.47 1.41
C GLU A 156 18.23 -7.38 0.54
N CYS A 157 17.38 -6.77 -0.30
CA CYS A 157 16.68 -7.44 -1.39
C CYS A 157 16.32 -6.42 -2.50
N ASP A 158 16.14 -6.89 -3.74
CA ASP A 158 15.90 -6.02 -4.91
C ASP A 158 14.66 -5.13 -4.76
N SER A 159 13.65 -5.60 -3.99
CA SER A 159 12.41 -4.85 -3.77
C SER A 159 12.61 -3.57 -2.95
N LEU A 160 13.73 -3.45 -2.22
CA LEU A 160 14.06 -2.29 -1.40
C LEU A 160 14.86 -1.22 -2.17
N GLY A 161 15.34 -1.53 -3.38
CA GLY A 161 16.20 -0.64 -4.16
C GLY A 161 15.49 0.29 -5.14
N GLN A 162 16.27 0.90 -6.04
CA GLN A 162 15.74 1.75 -7.12
C GLN A 162 14.89 0.92 -8.08
N ARG A 163 13.67 1.39 -8.37
CA ARG A 163 12.73 0.74 -9.29
C ARG A 163 11.92 1.77 -10.02
N ASN A 164 11.61 1.50 -11.30
CA ASN A 164 10.49 2.16 -11.98
C ASN A 164 9.14 1.62 -11.46
N MET A 165 8.89 1.83 -10.17
CA MET A 165 7.72 1.33 -9.44
C MET A 165 7.49 2.19 -8.20
N GLY A 166 6.22 2.39 -7.85
CA GLY A 166 5.82 3.05 -6.61
C GLY A 166 4.31 3.08 -6.49
N ALA A 167 3.82 3.76 -5.48
CA ALA A 167 2.43 4.18 -5.45
C ALA A 167 2.19 5.25 -6.52
N LEU A 168 1.15 5.09 -7.34
CA LEU A 168 0.84 6.01 -8.43
C LEU A 168 -0.42 6.84 -8.18
N ASP A 169 -1.23 6.43 -7.22
CA ASP A 169 -2.47 7.11 -6.91
C ASP A 169 -2.90 6.95 -5.45
N PHE A 170 -3.92 7.69 -5.09
CA PHE A 170 -4.80 7.46 -3.93
C PHE A 170 -6.25 7.49 -4.42
N LYS A 171 -7.09 6.61 -3.86
CA LYS A 171 -8.55 6.70 -3.99
C LYS A 171 -9.15 6.48 -2.61
N GLY A 172 -9.96 7.44 -2.16
CA GLY A 172 -10.53 7.43 -0.82
C GLY A 172 -12.02 7.71 -0.82
N ILE A 173 -12.75 7.01 0.05
CA ILE A 173 -14.16 7.18 0.32
C ILE A 173 -14.37 7.24 1.84
N ASP A 174 -15.42 7.92 2.27
CA ASP A 174 -16.01 7.83 3.60
C ASP A 174 -17.49 7.50 3.46
N HIS A 175 -18.19 7.35 4.58
CA HIS A 175 -19.61 7.05 4.59
C HIS A 175 -20.45 8.04 3.76
N LYS A 176 -20.19 9.35 3.90
CA LYS A 176 -20.92 10.40 3.17
C LYS A 176 -20.66 10.33 1.68
N ARG A 177 -19.42 10.09 1.27
CA ARG A 177 -19.04 9.92 -0.14
C ARG A 177 -19.67 8.67 -0.74
N MET A 178 -19.77 7.58 0.02
CA MET A 178 -20.46 6.36 -0.41
C MET A 178 -21.95 6.59 -0.67
N GLU A 179 -22.64 7.31 0.21
CA GLU A 179 -24.07 7.64 0.01
C GLU A 179 -24.32 8.47 -1.25
N ASN A 180 -23.34 9.26 -1.67
CA ASN A 180 -23.45 10.15 -2.82
C ASN A 180 -22.73 9.62 -4.07
N ILE A 181 -22.21 8.39 -4.04
CA ILE A 181 -21.38 7.78 -5.11
C ILE A 181 -20.27 8.75 -5.57
N ASN A 182 -19.50 9.23 -4.59
CA ASN A 182 -18.36 10.12 -4.78
C ASN A 182 -17.09 9.48 -4.23
N TYR A 183 -15.93 9.95 -4.66
CA TYR A 183 -14.64 9.59 -4.05
C TYR A 183 -13.61 10.68 -4.32
N ARG A 184 -12.60 10.78 -3.45
CA ARG A 184 -11.42 11.59 -3.76
C ARG A 184 -10.38 10.74 -4.48
N ALA A 185 -9.81 11.27 -5.55
CA ALA A 185 -8.72 10.66 -6.28
C ALA A 185 -7.50 11.59 -6.27
N TRP A 186 -6.31 11.01 -6.19
CA TRP A 186 -5.05 11.75 -6.39
C TRP A 186 -4.15 10.92 -7.30
N GLY A 187 -4.05 11.29 -8.57
CA GLY A 187 -3.33 10.53 -9.60
C GLY A 187 -1.85 10.91 -9.73
N ALA A 188 -1.12 10.89 -8.62
CA ALA A 188 0.32 11.15 -8.62
C ALA A 188 1.02 10.29 -7.55
N PRO A 189 2.29 9.89 -7.78
CA PRO A 189 3.16 9.44 -6.70
C PRO A 189 3.11 10.41 -5.51
N ALA A 190 3.26 9.89 -4.29
CA ALA A 190 3.33 10.75 -3.12
C ALA A 190 4.46 11.78 -3.27
N PHE A 191 4.22 13.01 -2.84
CA PHE A 191 5.20 14.08 -2.72
C PHE A 191 4.74 15.03 -1.63
N ASP A 192 5.69 15.70 -0.98
CA ASP A 192 5.43 16.77 -0.01
C ASP A 192 6.64 17.71 0.06
N GLU A 193 6.76 18.48 1.15
CA GLU A 193 7.89 19.39 1.38
C GLU A 193 9.24 18.67 1.58
N ASN A 194 9.23 17.39 1.97
CA ASN A 194 10.41 16.59 2.26
C ASN A 194 10.90 15.78 1.05
N TYR A 195 10.04 15.49 0.06
CA TYR A 195 10.43 14.78 -1.16
C TYR A 195 9.65 15.27 -2.39
N PRO A 196 10.34 15.45 -3.54
CA PRO A 196 9.80 16.16 -4.68
C PRO A 196 8.72 15.35 -5.42
N PRO A 197 7.84 16.03 -6.17
CA PRO A 197 7.01 15.39 -7.20
C PRO A 197 7.87 14.54 -8.14
N PHE A 198 7.31 13.44 -8.64
CA PHE A 198 7.98 12.63 -9.65
C PHE A 198 8.11 13.41 -10.96
N GLU A 199 9.29 13.32 -11.59
CA GLU A 199 9.58 13.91 -12.89
C GLU A 199 10.37 12.92 -13.75
N TRP A 200 9.89 12.65 -14.96
CA TRP A 200 10.49 11.66 -15.85
C TRP A 200 11.93 11.99 -16.20
N LYS A 201 12.22 13.25 -16.55
CA LYS A 201 13.57 13.72 -16.84
C LYS A 201 14.53 13.41 -15.70
N ILE A 202 14.16 13.74 -14.46
CA ILE A 202 15.00 13.47 -13.28
C ILE A 202 15.22 11.96 -13.16
N PHE A 203 14.17 11.16 -13.26
CA PHE A 203 14.28 9.71 -13.15
C PHE A 203 15.19 9.08 -14.22
N GLU A 204 15.18 9.58 -15.46
CA GLU A 204 16.08 9.12 -16.52
C GLU A 204 17.54 9.54 -16.32
N GLU A 205 17.77 10.72 -15.74
CA GLU A 205 19.10 11.21 -15.40
C GLU A 205 19.71 10.44 -14.22
N THR A 206 18.86 9.94 -13.31
CA THR A 206 19.30 9.23 -12.09
C THR A 206 19.13 7.71 -12.16
N SER A 207 18.75 7.14 -13.31
CA SER A 207 18.55 5.70 -13.44
C SER A 207 18.95 5.12 -14.80
N ASP A 208 19.15 3.80 -14.82
CA ASP A 208 19.44 3.03 -16.03
C ASP A 208 18.16 2.62 -16.79
N PHE A 209 16.98 3.02 -16.30
CA PHE A 209 15.71 2.71 -16.98
C PHE A 209 15.53 3.58 -18.23
N ARG A 210 15.02 2.96 -19.31
CA ARG A 210 14.60 3.65 -20.54
C ARG A 210 13.15 3.27 -20.81
N VAL A 211 12.23 4.23 -20.66
CA VAL A 211 10.79 3.95 -20.55
C VAL A 211 10.02 4.78 -21.58
N GLY A 212 9.16 4.13 -22.36
CA GLY A 212 8.23 4.84 -23.23
C GLY A 212 7.15 5.55 -22.41
N ARG A 213 7.05 6.89 -22.55
CA ARG A 213 6.14 7.74 -21.76
C ARG A 213 5.14 8.54 -22.60
N ARG A 214 4.69 8.00 -23.73
CA ARG A 214 3.78 8.72 -24.64
C ARG A 214 2.46 9.07 -23.92
N GLY A 215 2.13 10.36 -23.89
CA GLY A 215 0.91 10.86 -23.27
C GLY A 215 1.01 11.06 -21.75
N HIS A 216 2.15 10.77 -21.13
CA HIS A 216 2.37 11.12 -19.74
C HIS A 216 2.77 12.59 -19.62
N PRO A 217 2.32 13.29 -18.58
CA PRO A 217 2.92 14.54 -18.14
C PRO A 217 4.40 14.33 -17.79
N GLU A 218 5.23 15.35 -17.96
CA GLU A 218 6.66 15.25 -17.60
C GLU A 218 6.85 15.22 -16.08
N LYS A 219 6.06 16.02 -15.36
CA LYS A 219 6.05 16.13 -13.91
C LYS A 219 4.65 15.82 -13.35
N PHE A 220 4.61 15.11 -12.23
CA PHE A 220 3.38 14.65 -11.57
C PHE A 220 3.17 15.42 -10.26
N ASP A 221 2.86 16.70 -10.36
CA ASP A 221 2.57 17.62 -9.24
C ASP A 221 1.08 18.00 -9.16
N PHE A 222 0.19 17.08 -9.56
CA PHE A 222 -1.25 17.30 -9.53
C PHE A 222 -1.76 17.42 -8.10
N ASP A 223 -2.80 18.24 -7.93
CA ASP A 223 -3.62 18.21 -6.74
C ASP A 223 -4.64 17.05 -6.82
N HIS A 224 -5.19 16.66 -5.68
CA HIS A 224 -6.28 15.71 -5.63
C HIS A 224 -7.57 16.31 -6.20
N MET A 225 -8.51 15.46 -6.63
CA MET A 225 -9.82 15.88 -7.11
C MET A 225 -10.95 15.09 -6.44
N GLU A 226 -12.09 15.74 -6.25
CA GLU A 226 -13.34 15.07 -5.90
C GLU A 226 -14.03 14.61 -7.18
N VAL A 227 -14.21 13.31 -7.31
CA VAL A 227 -14.93 12.70 -8.43
C VAL A 227 -16.38 12.50 -8.01
N LYS A 228 -17.28 13.09 -8.79
CA LYS A 228 -18.73 12.94 -8.62
C LYS A 228 -19.30 12.25 -9.85
N TRP A 229 -19.97 11.13 -9.64
CA TRP A 229 -20.69 10.47 -10.72
C TRP A 229 -22.06 11.11 -10.86
N ASN A 230 -22.38 11.59 -12.06
CA ASN A 230 -23.76 11.95 -12.38
C ASN A 230 -24.49 10.65 -12.73
N LEU A 231 -25.54 10.31 -11.98
CA LEU A 231 -26.37 9.12 -12.25
C LEU A 231 -27.49 9.41 -13.26
N ASP A 232 -27.68 10.68 -13.64
CA ASP A 232 -28.74 11.10 -14.58
C ASP A 232 -28.44 10.73 -16.04
N ILE A 233 -27.30 10.11 -16.34
CA ILE A 233 -26.91 9.72 -17.71
C ILE A 233 -27.60 8.42 -18.18
N TRP A 234 -28.47 7.84 -17.33
CA TRP A 234 -29.21 6.60 -17.61
C TRP A 234 -30.74 6.74 -17.52
N ASN A 235 -31.26 7.96 -17.38
CA ASN A 235 -32.71 8.25 -17.40
C ASN A 235 -33.14 8.91 -18.71
#